data_AF-A0A7Z2Q1M9-F1
#
_entry.id   AF-A0A7Z2Q1M9-F1
#
_cell.length_a   1.000
_cell.length_b   1.000
_cell.length_c   1.000
_cell.angle_alpha   90.00
_cell.angle_beta   90.00
_cell.angle_gamma   90.00
#
_symmetry.space_group_name_H-M   'P 1'
#
loop_
_entity.id
_entity.type
_entity.pdbx_description
1 polymer ?
#
loop_
_entity_poly.entity_id
_entity_poly.type
_entity_poly.pdbx_seq_one_letter_code
_entity_poly.pdbx_strand_id
1 'polypeptide(L)' 'MKTIVDEAGEVIAKATDDHTLIGGHHRLAVAASLGQRLFWRDTGEPVKLDLFFRHKFYSTDSLSRSPRL' A
#
# COMPACT_ATOMS: atom_id res chain seq x y z
N MET A 1 6.59 14.20 -5.39
CA MET A 1 5.21 13.67 -5.55
C MET A 1 5.18 12.82 -6.80
N LYS A 2 4.85 11.55 -6.66
CA LYS A 2 4.84 10.55 -7.72
C LYS A 2 3.42 10.08 -8.01
N THR A 3 3.14 9.78 -9.27
CA THR A 3 1.85 9.26 -9.71
C THR A 3 1.95 7.76 -9.96
N ILE A 4 0.99 7.00 -9.45
CA ILE A 4 0.85 5.57 -9.68
C ILE A 4 -0.17 5.38 -10.79
N VAL A 5 0.22 4.64 -11.82
CA VAL A 5 -0.62 4.31 -12.97
C VAL A 5 -0.75 2.80 -13.13
N ASP A 6 -1.77 2.36 -13.85
CA ASP A 6 -1.91 0.96 -14.27
C ASP A 6 -1.20 0.70 -15.62
N GLU A 7 -1.38 -0.51 -16.16
CA GLU A 7 -0.85 -0.91 -17.47
C GLU A 7 -1.42 -0.09 -18.64
N ALA A 8 -2.63 0.46 -18.50
CA ALA A 8 -3.24 1.33 -19.50
C ALA A 8 -2.80 2.80 -19.37
N GLY A 9 -2.02 3.13 -18.34
CA GLY A 9 -1.59 4.49 -18.03
C GLY A 9 -2.64 5.31 -17.28
N GLU A 10 -3.71 4.67 -16.78
CA GLU A 10 -4.73 5.33 -15.98
C GLU A 10 -4.20 5.68 -14.58
N VAL A 11 -4.59 6.83 -14.06
CA VAL A 11 -4.14 7.29 -12.75
C VAL A 11 -4.92 6.59 -11.64
N ILE A 12 -4.23 5.70 -10.92
CA ILE A 12 -4.79 4.93 -9.82
C ILE A 12 -4.65 5.68 -8.49
N ALA A 13 -3.45 6.21 -8.21
CA ALA A 13 -3.15 6.88 -6.94
C ALA A 13 -2.02 7.89 -7.07
N LYS A 14 -1.84 8.70 -6.01
CA LYS A 14 -0.72 9.64 -5.87
C LYS A 14 -0.04 9.41 -4.54
N ALA A 15 1.28 9.38 -4.56
CA ALA A 15 2.09 9.19 -3.36
C ALA A 15 3.21 10.24 -3.27
N THR A 16 3.70 10.47 -2.06
CA THR A 16 4.98 11.17 -1.85
C THR A 16 6.15 10.23 -2.15
N ASP A 17 7.34 10.81 -2.25
CA ASP A 17 8.58 10.08 -2.45
C ASP A 17 8.91 9.15 -1.27
N ASP A 18 8.39 9.47 -0.08
CA ASP A 18 8.46 8.66 1.14
C ASP A 18 7.41 7.54 1.18
N HIS A 19 6.78 7.19 0.05
CA HIS A 19 5.75 6.16 -0.06
C HIS A 19 4.50 6.43 0.80
N THR A 20 4.19 7.69 1.10
CA THR A 20 2.93 8.05 1.76
C THR A 20 1.87 8.34 0.69
N LEU A 21 0.73 7.64 0.74
CA LEU A 21 -0.38 7.93 -0.17
C LEU A 21 -1.02 9.27 0.17
N ILE A 22 -1.05 10.15 -0.82
CA ILE A 22 -1.73 11.44 -0.74
C ILE A 22 -3.20 11.28 -1.14
N GLY A 23 -3.51 10.33 -2.03
CA GLY A 23 -4.87 10.08 -2.49
C GLY A 23 -4.98 8.81 -3.33
N GLY A 24 -6.22 8.32 -3.48
CA GLY A 24 -6.50 7.10 -4.23
C GLY A 24 -6.40 5.80 -3.43
N HIS A 25 -6.40 5.86 -2.08
CA HIS A 25 -6.35 4.68 -1.20
C HIS A 25 -7.30 3.56 -1.61
N HIS A 26 -8.57 3.90 -1.88
CA HIS A 26 -9.57 2.93 -2.32
C HIS A 26 -9.23 2.31 -3.67
N ARG A 27 -8.86 3.13 -4.67
CA ARG A 27 -8.50 2.64 -6.02
C ARG A 27 -7.26 1.76 -5.98
N LEU A 28 -6.25 2.16 -5.21
CA LEU A 28 -5.04 1.37 -5.02
C LEU A 28 -5.35 0.03 -4.34
N ALA A 29 -6.21 0.03 -3.32
CA ALA A 29 -6.63 -1.21 -2.64
C ALA A 29 -7.37 -2.15 -3.59
N VAL A 30 -8.31 -1.62 -4.38
CA VAL A 30 -9.03 -2.41 -5.39
C VAL A 30 -8.06 -2.99 -6.42
N ALA A 31 -7.17 -2.17 -6.99
CA ALA A 31 -6.18 -2.63 -7.95
C ALA A 31 -5.26 -3.71 -7.37
N ALA A 32 -4.81 -3.52 -6.13
CA ALA A 32 -4.00 -4.50 -5.41
C ALA A 32 -4.75 -5.82 -5.18
N SER A 33 -6.02 -5.77 -4.76
CA SER A 33 -6.86 -6.95 -4.56
C SER A 33 -7.15 -7.71 -5.85
N LEU A 34 -7.21 -7.00 -6.99
CA LEU A 34 -7.36 -7.60 -8.31
C LEU A 34 -6.04 -8.15 -8.87
N GLY A 35 -4.91 -7.97 -8.18
CA GLY A 35 -3.59 -8.38 -8.66
C GLY A 35 -3.10 -7.58 -9.86
N GLN A 36 -3.61 -6.35 -10.05
CA GLN A 36 -3.20 -5.49 -11.15
C GLN A 36 -1.75 -5.02 -10.95
N ARG A 37 -1.01 -4.95 -12.07
CA ARG A 37 0.35 -4.43 -12.08
C ARG A 37 0.28 -2.91 -12.16
N LEU A 38 0.88 -2.26 -11.17
CA LEU A 38 0.93 -0.81 -11.07
C LEU A 38 2.36 -0.33 -11.25
N PHE A 39 2.50 0.85 -11.85
CA PHE A 39 3.79 1.42 -12.20
C PHE A 39 3.89 2.87 -11.74
N TRP A 40 5.11 3.30 -11.41
CA TRP A 40 5.42 4.69 -11.23
C TRP A 40 5.40 5.39 -12.58
N ARG A 41 4.57 6.43 -12.74
CA ARG A 41 4.49 7.18 -13.99
C ARG A 41 5.83 7.77 -14.43
N ASP A 42 6.66 8.16 -13.45
CA ASP A 42 7.90 8.89 -13.71
C ASP A 42 9.05 7.95 -14.13
N THR A 43 9.14 6.76 -13.52
CA THR A 43 10.25 5.81 -13.76
C THR A 43 9.83 4.59 -14.57
N GLY A 44 8.53 4.31 -14.69
CA GLY A 44 8.01 3.06 -15.26
C GLY A 44 8.27 1.84 -14.38
N GLU A 45 8.83 2.00 -13.19
CA GLU A 45 9.13 0.89 -12.30
C GLU A 45 7.86 0.34 -11.65
N PRO A 46 7.79 -0.98 -11.41
CA PRO A 46 6.65 -1.58 -10.73
C PRO A 46 6.55 -1.05 -9.30
N VAL A 47 5.33 -0.69 -8.90
CA VAL A 47 5.03 -0.21 -7.55
C VAL A 47 4.98 -1.40 -6.59
N LYS A 48 5.79 -1.31 -5.53
CA LYS A 48 5.74 -2.28 -4.43
C LYS A 48 4.58 -1.95 -3.51
N LEU A 49 3.44 -2.62 -3.72
CA LEU A 49 2.21 -2.40 -2.96
C LEU A 49 2.38 -2.66 -1.45
N ASP A 50 3.29 -3.56 -1.07
CA ASP A 50 3.62 -3.89 0.33
C ASP A 50 4.08 -2.67 1.15
N LEU A 51 4.65 -1.65 0.49
CA LEU A 51 5.08 -0.42 1.15
C LEU A 51 3.88 0.43 1.63
N PHE A 52 2.74 0.30 0.95
CA PHE A 52 1.51 1.04 1.26
C PHE A 52 0.58 0.25 2.16
N PHE A 53 0.47 -1.05 1.92
CA PHE A 53 -0.29 -1.98 2.75
C PHE A 53 0.62 -2.59 3.80
N ARG A 54 1.23 -1.75 4.63
CA ARG A 54 1.94 -2.23 5.81
C ARG A 54 0.90 -2.89 6.72
N HIS A 55 0.82 -4.21 6.62
CA HIS A 55 -0.01 -5.03 7.49
C HIS A 55 0.41 -4.71 8.94
N LYS A 56 -0.43 -3.95 9.65
CA LYS A 56 -0.33 -3.78 11.09
C LYS A 56 -0.69 -5.12 11.73
N PHE A 57 0.16 -6.13 11.57
CA PHE A 57 0.25 -7.18 12.56
C PHE A 57 0.88 -6.53 13.79
N TYR A 58 0.06 -5.85 14.59
CA TYR A 58 0.32 -5.88 16.01
C TYR A 58 0.20 -7.36 16.37
N SER A 59 1.35 -8.02 16.54
CA SER A 59 1.41 -9.28 17.24
C SER A 59 0.72 -9.04 18.59
N THR A 60 -0.52 -9.51 18.72
CA THR A 60 -1.18 -9.64 20.01
C THR A 60 -0.47 -10.74 20.78
N ASP A 61 0.74 -10.44 21.27
CA ASP A 61 1.47 -11.25 22.24
C ASP A 61 1.63 -10.42 23.52
N SER A 62 0.50 -10.04 24.12
CA SER A 62 0.52 -9.25 25.37
C SER A 62 -0.58 -9.62 26.37
N LEU A 63 -1.24 -10.77 26.22
CA LEU A 63 -2.22 -11.26 27.21
C LEU A 63 -1.94 -12.72 27.59
N SER A 64 -0.74 -12.98 28.11
CA SER A 64 -0.42 -14.23 28.81
C SER A 64 0.32 -13.96 30.12
N ARG A 65 -0.29 -13.17 31.02
CA ARG A 65 0.14 -13.11 32.43
C ARG A 65 -1.02 -12.64 33.32
N SER A 66 -1.95 -13.56 33.58
CA SER A 66 -2.79 -13.47 34.76
C SER A 66 -1.97 -13.89 35.99
N PRO A 67 -1.80 -13.05 37.02
CA PRO A 67 -1.31 -13.54 38.30
C PRO A 67 -2.46 -14.31 38.97
N ARG A 68 -2.20 -15.57 39.35
CA ARG A 68 -3.07 -16.33 40.26
C ARG A 68 -3.08 -15.61 41.61
N LEU A 69 -4.27 -15.32 42.12
CA LEU A 69 -4.56 -15.14 43.53
C LEU A 69 -5.55 -16.23 43.95
#